data_AF-A0A3C0ANF8-F1
#
_entry.id   AF-A0A3C0ANF8-F1
#
_cell.length_a   1.000
_cell.length_b   1.000
_cell.length_c   1.000
_cell.angle_alpha   90.00
_cell.angle_beta   90.00
_cell.angle_gamma   90.00
#
_symmetry.space_group_name_H-M   'P 1'
#
loop_
_entity.id
_entity.type
_entity.pdbx_description
1 polymer ?
#
loop_
_entity_poly.entity_id
_entity_poly.type
_entity_poly.pdbx_seq_one_letter_code
_entity_poly.pdbx_strand_id
1 'polypeptide(L)' 'TGAAQMDGAILVVSAADGPMPQTREHILLARQVDVPSLVVFLNKCDLVDDEELLELVEMEIRELLTKYGFPGDD' A
#
# COMPACT_ATOMS: atom_id res chain seq x y z
N THR A 1 -20.87 18.82 2.85
CA THR A 1 -19.68 18.43 3.63
C THR A 1 -18.47 18.82 2.81
N GLY A 2 -17.65 19.76 3.28
CA GLY A 2 -16.38 20.12 2.63
C GLY A 2 -15.32 19.05 2.91
N ALA A 3 -15.62 17.80 2.51
CA ALA A 3 -14.74 16.66 2.71
C ALA A 3 -13.50 16.88 1.84
N ALA A 4 -12.32 16.75 2.44
CA ALA A 4 -11.06 16.77 1.73
C ALA A 4 -11.16 15.84 0.51
N GLN A 5 -11.23 16.42 -0.68
CA GLN A 5 -11.19 15.65 -1.91
C GLN A 5 -9.74 15.21 -2.07
N MET A 6 -9.50 13.91 -1.86
CA MET A 6 -8.20 13.30 -2.08
C MET A 6 -8.21 12.65 -3.45
N ASP A 7 -7.53 13.29 -4.41
CA ASP A 7 -7.37 12.76 -5.77
C ASP A 7 -6.43 11.56 -5.84
N GLY A 8 -5.73 11.25 -4.75
CA GLY A 8 -4.83 10.12 -4.64
C GLY A 8 -4.13 10.09 -3.30
N ALA A 9 -3.50 8.97 -2.98
CA ALA A 9 -2.69 8.81 -1.78
C ALA A 9 -1.39 8.07 -2.08
N ILE A 10 -0.34 8.34 -1.30
CA ILE A 10 0.90 7.57 -1.31
C ILE A 10 0.95 6.74 -0.04
N LEU A 11 0.99 5.42 -0.18
CA LEU A 11 1.13 4.47 0.91
C LEU A 11 2.59 4.07 1.06
N VAL A 12 3.23 4.55 2.12
CA VAL A 12 4.62 4.20 2.43
C VAL A 12 4.63 2.93 3.28
N VAL A 13 5.31 1.88 2.80
CA VAL A 13 5.44 0.59 3.51
C VAL A 13 6.92 0.28 3.71
N SER A 14 7.28 -0.23 4.88
CA SER A 14 8.67 -0.65 5.18
C SER A 14 8.94 -1.98 4.50
N ALA A 15 9.96 -2.05 3.65
CA ALA A 15 10.39 -3.29 3.00
C ALA A 15 10.85 -4.34 4.02
N ALA A 16 11.47 -3.92 5.14
CA ALA A 16 11.95 -4.81 6.17
C ALA A 16 10.83 -5.40 7.06
N ASP A 17 9.72 -4.68 7.22
CA ASP A 17 8.62 -5.07 8.12
C ASP A 17 7.40 -5.63 7.36
N GLY A 18 7.29 -5.32 6.05
CA GLY A 18 6.16 -5.70 5.22
C GLY A 18 4.83 -5.01 5.61
N PRO A 19 3.69 -5.53 5.14
CA PRO A 19 2.38 -4.95 5.41
C PRO A 19 1.87 -5.22 6.84
N MET A 20 1.91 -4.17 7.66
CA MET A 20 1.43 -4.19 9.05
C MET A 20 -0.10 -4.02 9.16
N PRO A 21 -0.73 -4.31 10.32
CA PRO A 21 -2.17 -4.09 10.53
C PRO A 21 -2.65 -2.68 10.17
N GLN A 22 -1.83 -1.66 10.45
CA GLN A 22 -2.13 -0.27 10.10
C GLN A 22 -2.15 -0.02 8.60
N THR A 23 -1.31 -0.71 7.82
CA THR A 23 -1.31 -0.63 6.35
C THR A 23 -2.67 -1.06 5.80
N ARG A 24 -3.26 -2.13 6.35
CA ARG A 24 -4.60 -2.61 5.96
C ARG A 24 -5.69 -1.60 6.32
N GLU A 25 -5.62 -1.02 7.52
CA GLU A 25 -6.58 0.00 7.96
C GLU A 25 -6.52 1.25 7.07
N HIS A 26 -5.31 1.70 6.70
CA HIS A 26 -5.16 2.84 5.78
C HIS A 26 -5.72 2.56 4.38
N ILE A 27 -5.49 1.37 3.82
CA ILE A 27 -6.08 1.00 2.52
C ILE A 27 -7.62 0.97 2.61
N LEU A 28 -8.16 0.40 3.70
CA LEU A 28 -9.60 0.38 3.94
C LEU A 28 -10.19 1.79 4.05
N LEU A 29 -9.55 2.68 4.82
CA LEU A 29 -9.98 4.06 4.99
C LEU A 29 -9.89 4.85 3.67
N ALA A 30 -8.81 4.68 2.91
CA ALA A 30 -8.65 5.28 1.59
C ALA A 30 -9.76 4.85 0.63
N ARG A 31 -10.21 3.59 0.72
CA ARG A 31 -11.37 3.12 -0.04
C ARG A 31 -12.69 3.75 0.43
N GLN A 32 -12.89 3.87 1.74
CA GLN A 32 -14.11 4.43 2.32
C GLN A 32 -14.29 5.93 2.06
N VAL A 33 -13.18 6.64 1.87
CA VAL A 33 -13.18 8.07 1.49
C VAL A 33 -13.05 8.28 -0.01
N ASP A 34 -13.26 7.23 -0.82
CA ASP A 34 -13.26 7.24 -2.28
C ASP A 34 -11.98 7.80 -2.93
N VAL A 35 -10.81 7.50 -2.35
CA VAL A 35 -9.53 7.79 -3.01
C VAL A 35 -9.47 6.99 -4.32
N PRO A 36 -9.27 7.63 -5.49
CA PRO A 36 -9.38 6.94 -6.78
C PRO A 36 -8.12 6.13 -7.12
N SER A 37 -6.95 6.50 -6.59
CA SER A 37 -5.68 5.81 -6.88
C SER A 37 -4.72 5.88 -5.70
N LEU A 38 -3.99 4.79 -5.47
CA LEU A 38 -2.99 4.64 -4.43
C LEU A 38 -1.65 4.27 -5.07
N VAL A 39 -0.61 5.04 -4.76
CA VAL A 39 0.77 4.71 -5.15
C VAL A 39 1.47 4.13 -3.92
N VAL A 40 2.07 2.96 -4.05
CA VAL A 40 2.86 2.35 -2.98
C VAL A 40 4.32 2.74 -3.10
N PHE A 41 4.94 3.12 -1.98
CA PHE A 41 6.37 3.34 -1.89
C PHE A 41 6.98 2.39 -0.85
N LEU A 42 7.80 1.44 -1.33
CA LEU A 42 8.61 0.59 -0.47
C LEU A 42 9.81 1.39 0.05
N ASN A 43 9.87 1.56 1.37
CA ASN A 43 10.88 2.31 2.08
C ASN A 43 11.82 1.37 2.85
N LYS A 44 13.02 1.85 3.17
CA LYS A 44 14.06 1.08 3.88
C LYS A 44 14.52 -0.19 3.12
N CYS A 45 14.48 -0.17 1.79
CA CYS A 45 14.99 -1.29 0.99
C CYS A 45 16.48 -1.54 1.22
N ASP A 46 17.23 -0.53 1.68
CA ASP A 46 18.63 -0.66 2.10
C ASP A 46 18.86 -1.59 3.31
N LEU A 47 17.80 -1.89 4.07
CA LEU A 47 17.85 -2.83 5.19
C LEU A 47 17.52 -4.28 4.78
N VAL A 48 17.15 -4.50 3.52
CA VAL A 48 16.79 -5.82 2.98
C VAL A 48 17.74 -6.16 1.84
N ASP A 49 18.69 -7.06 2.13
CA ASP A 49 19.70 -7.49 1.16
C ASP A 49 19.17 -8.58 0.20
N ASP A 50 18.03 -9.19 0.51
CA ASP A 50 17.45 -10.30 -0.25
C ASP A 50 16.34 -9.81 -1.19
N GLU A 51 16.58 -9.91 -2.49
CA GLU A 51 15.67 -9.49 -3.55
C GLU A 51 14.39 -10.36 -3.58
N GLU A 52 14.48 -11.65 -3.24
CA GLU A 52 13.29 -12.53 -3.18
C GLU A 52 12.34 -12.10 -2.05
N LEU A 53 12.88 -11.59 -0.93
CA LEU A 53 12.07 -11.07 0.16
C LEU A 53 11.36 -9.76 -0.23
N LEU A 54 12.02 -8.89 -1.01
CA LEU A 54 11.42 -7.67 -1.54
C LEU A 54 10.25 -7.99 -2.49
N GLU A 55 10.45 -8.95 -3.40
CA GLU A 55 9.39 -9.42 -4.30
C GLU A 55 8.21 -10.00 -3.53
N LEU A 56 8.48 -10.79 -2.47
CA LEU A 56 7.42 -11.34 -1.62
C LEU A 56 6.62 -10.24 -0.93
N VAL A 57 7.28 -9.23 -0.37
CA VAL A 57 6.62 -8.09 0.28
C VAL A 57 5.80 -7.29 -0.73
N GLU A 58 6.31 -7.10 -1.94
CA GLU A 58 5.56 -6.45 -3.02
C GLU A 58 4.30 -7.24 -3.36
N MET A 59 4.42 -8.56 -3.58
CA MET A 59 3.28 -9.44 -3.87
C MET A 59 2.20 -9.36 -2.79
N GLU A 60 2.58 -9.44 -1.50
CA GLU A 60 1.63 -9.32 -0.40
C GLU A 60 0.88 -7.98 -0.40
N ILE A 61 1.55 -6.88 -0.74
CA ILE A 61 0.92 -5.56 -0.84
C ILE A 61 -0.03 -5.50 -2.03
N ARG A 62 0.35 -6.05 -3.18
CA ARG A 62 -0.51 -6.12 -4.37
C ARG A 62 -1.79 -6.92 -4.07
N GLU A 63 -1.67 -8.07 -3.42
CA GLU A 63 -2.82 -8.86 -2.98
C GLU A 63 -3.74 -8.09 -2.02
N LEU A 64 -3.16 -7.33 -1.08
CA LEU A 64 -3.93 -6.49 -0.18
C LEU A 64 -4.67 -5.37 -0.92
N LEU A 65 -4.02 -4.68 -1.87
CA LEU A 65 -4.66 -3.65 -2.69
C LEU A 65 -5.83 -4.23 -3.47
N THR A 66 -5.62 -5.35 -4.17
CA THR A 66 -6.65 -6.06 -4.94
C THR A 66 -7.82 -6.48 -4.05
N LYS A 67 -7.54 -7.00 -2.85
CA LYS A 67 -8.58 -7.38 -1.87
C LYS A 67 -9.49 -6.21 -1.46
N TYR A 68 -8.95 -5.00 -1.37
CA TYR A 68 -9.71 -3.80 -0.99
C TYR A 68 -10.20 -2.97 -2.18
N GLY A 69 -10.04 -3.48 -3.41
CA GLY A 69 -10.62 -2.88 -4.62
C GLY A 69 -9.76 -1.80 -5.28
N PHE A 70 -8.45 -1.80 -5.01
CA PHE A 70 -7.45 -1.05 -5.77
C PHE A 70 -6.78 -1.96 -6.80
N PRO A 71 -6.30 -1.43 -7.93
CA PRO A 71 -5.61 -2.23 -8.95
C PRO A 71 -4.22 -2.61 -8.44
N GLY A 72 -4.07 -3.82 -7.89
CA GLY A 72 -2.80 -4.31 -7.36
C GLY A 72 -1.80 -4.73 -8.44
N ASP A 73 -2.24 -4.97 -9.67
CA ASP A 73 -1.40 -5.48 -10.77
C ASP A 73 -0.99 -4.40 -11.80
N ASP A 74 -1.54 -3.18 -11.69
CA ASP A 74 -1.27 -2.04 -12.58
C ASP A 74 -0.16 -1.11 -12.04
#